data_AF-Q8MQ79-F1
#
_entry.id   AF-Q8MQ79-F1
#
_cell.length_a   1.000
_cell.length_b   1.000
_cell.length_c   1.000
_cell.angle_alpha   90.00
_cell.angle_beta   90.00
_cell.angle_gamma   90.00
#
_symmetry.space_group_name_H-M   'P 1'
#
loop_
_entity.id
_entity.type
_entity.pdbx_description
1 polymer ?
#
loop_
_entity_poly.entity_id
_entity_poly.type
_entity_poly.pdbx_seq_one_letter_code
_entity_poly.pdbx_strand_id
1 'polypeptide(L)'
;MAVLAVVLLLACLERAVAQTFGCSNTKINDQARKMFYDAHNDARRSMAKGLEPNKCGLLSGGKNVYELNWDCEMEAKAQEWADGCPSSFQTFDPTWGQNYATYMGSIADPLPYASMAVNGWWSEIRTVGLTDPDNKYTNSAMFRFANMANGKASAFGCAYALCAGKLSINCIYNKIGYMTNAIIYEKGDACTSDAECTTYSDSQCKNGLCYKAPQAPVVETFTMCPSVTDQSDQARQNFLDTHNKLRTSLAKGLEADGIAAGAFAPMAKQMPKLKYSCTVEANARTWAKGCLYQHSTSAQRPGLGENLYMISINNMPKIQTAEDSSKAWWSELKDFGVGSDNILTQAVFDRGVGHYTQMAWEGTTEIGCFVENCPTFTYSVCQYGPAGNYMNQLIYTKGSPCTADADCPGTQTCSVAEALCVIP
;
A
#
# COMPACT_ATOMS: atom_id res chain seq x y z
N MET A 1 -18.48 65.33 24.46
CA MET A 1 -17.96 65.13 23.09
C MET A 1 -17.37 63.74 23.01
N ALA A 2 -18.17 62.74 22.61
CA ALA A 2 -17.72 61.35 22.52
C ALA A 2 -17.34 61.05 21.06
N VAL A 3 -16.10 60.65 20.86
CA VAL A 3 -15.45 60.39 19.57
C VAL A 3 -15.92 59.03 19.05
N LEU A 4 -16.73 59.00 17.98
CA LEU A 4 -17.00 57.77 17.23
C LEU A 4 -15.81 57.51 16.29
N ALA A 5 -14.96 56.56 16.65
CA ALA A 5 -13.93 56.04 15.75
C ALA A 5 -14.55 54.97 14.83
N VAL A 6 -14.77 55.33 13.56
CA VAL A 6 -15.20 54.41 12.51
C VAL A 6 -13.97 53.65 12.02
N VAL A 7 -13.85 52.39 12.42
CA VAL A 7 -12.82 51.47 11.91
C VAL A 7 -13.28 50.95 10.55
N LEU A 8 -12.75 51.52 9.47
CA LEU A 8 -12.89 50.95 8.12
C LEU A 8 -12.06 49.66 8.03
N LEU A 9 -12.74 48.52 8.12
CA LEU A 9 -12.19 47.23 7.71
C LEU A 9 -12.14 47.19 6.17
N LEU A 10 -10.99 47.50 5.58
CA LEU A 10 -10.70 47.15 4.19
C LEU A 10 -10.62 45.61 4.10
N ALA A 11 -11.71 44.98 3.68
CA ALA A 11 -11.69 43.61 3.22
C ALA A 11 -10.79 43.55 1.98
N CYS A 12 -9.60 42.98 2.12
CA CYS A 12 -8.74 42.62 1.01
C CYS A 12 -9.49 41.59 0.15
N LEU A 13 -10.08 42.02 -0.97
CA LEU A 13 -10.45 41.10 -2.04
C LEU A 13 -9.15 40.57 -2.64
N GLU A 14 -8.61 39.51 -2.05
CA GLU A 14 -7.68 38.66 -2.79
C GLU A 14 -8.42 38.17 -4.03
N ARG A 15 -8.02 38.68 -5.19
CA ARG A 15 -8.42 38.12 -6.47
C ARG A 15 -7.99 36.67 -6.45
N ALA A 16 -8.93 35.75 -6.21
CA ALA A 16 -8.68 34.33 -6.33
C ALA A 16 -8.19 34.09 -7.77
N VAL A 17 -6.87 33.93 -7.92
CA VAL A 17 -6.29 33.46 -9.17
C VAL A 17 -6.86 32.05 -9.34
N ALA A 18 -7.68 31.84 -10.37
CA ALA A 18 -8.23 30.53 -10.65
C ALA A 18 -7.06 29.55 -10.82
N GLN A 19 -7.02 28.53 -9.96
CA GLN A 19 -6.02 27.48 -10.03
C GLN A 19 -6.18 26.77 -11.39
N THR A 20 -5.13 26.80 -12.21
CA THR A 20 -5.13 26.09 -13.49
C THR A 20 -4.52 24.71 -13.31
N PHE A 21 -5.21 23.69 -13.80
CA PHE A 21 -4.75 22.30 -13.70
C PHE A 21 -3.87 21.89 -14.90
N GLY A 22 -3.90 22.66 -15.99
CA GLY A 22 -3.08 22.41 -17.17
C GLY A 22 -3.50 21.21 -18.02
N CYS A 23 -4.70 20.66 -17.80
CA CYS A 23 -5.22 19.54 -18.59
C CYS A 23 -5.81 20.00 -19.93
N SER A 24 -5.65 19.17 -20.97
CA SER A 24 -6.13 19.45 -22.33
C SER A 24 -7.61 19.10 -22.56
N ASN A 25 -8.24 18.36 -21.65
CA ASN A 25 -9.65 17.98 -21.76
C ASN A 25 -10.56 19.20 -21.61
N THR A 26 -11.37 19.47 -22.63
CA THR A 26 -12.26 20.63 -22.70
C THR A 26 -13.68 20.34 -22.19
N LYS A 27 -14.03 19.08 -21.90
CA LYS A 27 -15.37 18.69 -21.45
C LYS A 27 -15.65 19.00 -19.98
N ILE A 28 -14.59 19.09 -19.18
CA ILE A 28 -14.65 19.63 -17.82
C ILE A 28 -13.71 20.84 -17.72
N ASN A 29 -14.10 21.83 -16.94
CA ASN A 29 -13.31 23.03 -16.71
C ASN A 29 -12.57 22.96 -15.37
N ASP A 30 -11.66 23.91 -15.12
CA ASP A 30 -10.86 23.93 -13.89
C ASP A 30 -11.70 24.13 -12.62
N GLN A 31 -12.90 24.72 -12.72
CA GLN A 31 -13.84 24.78 -11.60
C GLN A 31 -14.31 23.39 -11.19
N ALA A 32 -14.64 22.52 -12.15
CA ALA A 32 -15.01 21.14 -11.89
C ALA A 32 -13.83 20.32 -11.33
N ARG A 33 -12.63 20.46 -11.91
CA ARG A 33 -11.41 19.83 -11.40
C ARG A 33 -11.14 20.22 -9.96
N LYS A 34 -11.25 21.52 -9.67
CA LYS A 34 -11.08 22.05 -8.31
C LYS A 34 -12.11 21.47 -7.34
N MET A 35 -13.37 21.37 -7.73
CA MET A 35 -14.40 20.75 -6.88
C MET A 35 -14.03 19.31 -6.52
N PHE A 36 -13.67 18.49 -7.51
CA PHE A 36 -13.28 17.10 -7.25
C PHE A 36 -12.01 17.03 -6.38
N TYR A 37 -10.99 17.82 -6.70
CA TYR A 37 -9.72 17.87 -5.98
C TYR A 37 -9.92 18.28 -4.52
N ASP A 38 -10.62 19.39 -4.26
CA ASP A 38 -10.90 19.87 -2.91
C ASP A 38 -11.71 18.84 -2.13
N ALA A 39 -12.81 18.33 -2.71
CA ALA A 39 -13.69 17.39 -2.03
C ALA A 39 -12.96 16.12 -1.56
N HIS A 40 -12.05 15.58 -2.37
CA HIS A 40 -11.27 14.41 -1.99
C HIS A 40 -10.20 14.75 -0.94
N ASN A 41 -9.39 15.79 -1.18
CA ASN A 41 -8.25 16.09 -0.32
C ASN A 41 -8.68 16.71 1.02
N ASP A 42 -9.76 17.47 1.07
CA ASP A 42 -10.33 18.00 2.32
C ASP A 42 -10.88 16.87 3.19
N ALA A 43 -11.59 15.92 2.60
CA ALA A 43 -12.10 14.75 3.29
C ALA A 43 -10.95 13.86 3.83
N ARG A 44 -9.94 13.58 2.99
CA ARG A 44 -8.74 12.83 3.41
C ARG A 44 -7.97 13.53 4.53
N ARG A 45 -7.85 14.85 4.49
CA ARG A 45 -7.17 15.63 5.53
C ARG A 45 -7.92 15.62 6.85
N SER A 46 -9.24 15.75 6.78
CA SER A 46 -10.12 15.65 7.95
C SER A 46 -10.03 14.24 8.56
N MET A 47 -10.01 13.19 7.73
CA MET A 47 -9.80 11.80 8.16
C MET A 47 -8.43 11.59 8.80
N ALA A 48 -7.35 12.06 8.17
CA ALA A 48 -5.99 11.96 8.71
C ALA A 48 -5.90 12.63 10.09
N LYS A 49 -6.60 13.76 10.28
CA LYS A 49 -6.69 14.49 11.55
C LYS A 49 -7.67 13.86 12.57
N GLY A 50 -8.35 12.77 12.22
CA GLY A 50 -9.32 12.09 13.10
C GLY A 50 -10.59 12.90 13.35
N LEU A 51 -10.97 13.79 12.43
CA LEU A 51 -12.13 14.68 12.56
C LEU A 51 -13.37 14.17 11.82
N GLU A 52 -13.23 13.13 11.00
CA GLU A 52 -14.33 12.60 10.19
C GLU A 52 -15.30 11.73 10.99
N PRO A 53 -16.62 11.95 10.88
CA PRO A 53 -17.61 11.08 11.51
C PRO A 53 -17.58 9.65 10.94
N ASN A 54 -17.58 8.68 11.84
CA ASN A 54 -17.88 7.28 11.54
C ASN A 54 -19.36 7.00 11.84
N LYS A 55 -19.83 5.77 11.62
CA LYS A 55 -21.16 5.33 12.09
C LYS A 55 -21.35 5.55 13.59
N CYS A 56 -20.31 5.28 14.37
CA CYS A 56 -20.26 5.54 15.80
C CYS A 56 -18.96 6.29 16.12
N GLY A 57 -19.08 7.48 16.71
CA GLY A 57 -17.92 8.33 17.01
C GLY A 57 -17.23 8.87 15.76
N LEU A 58 -15.93 9.12 15.88
CA LEU A 58 -15.08 9.58 14.79
C LEU A 58 -14.25 8.42 14.22
N LEU A 59 -13.85 8.54 12.96
CA LEU A 59 -12.79 7.71 12.41
C LEU A 59 -11.49 7.98 13.17
N SER A 60 -10.67 6.94 13.33
CA SER A 60 -9.32 7.13 13.86
C SER A 60 -8.52 8.03 12.92
N GLY A 61 -7.62 8.84 13.47
CA GLY A 61 -6.61 9.55 12.69
C GLY A 61 -5.78 8.61 11.81
N GLY A 62 -5.14 9.19 10.80
CA GLY A 62 -4.36 8.46 9.81
C GLY A 62 -2.98 9.06 9.61
N LYS A 63 -1.94 8.22 9.72
CA LYS A 63 -0.57 8.55 9.29
C LYS A 63 -0.37 8.11 7.84
N ASN A 64 0.66 8.66 7.18
CA ASN A 64 0.99 8.32 5.78
C ASN A 64 -0.20 8.44 4.81
N VAL A 65 -1.14 9.35 5.07
CA VAL A 65 -2.27 9.60 4.16
C VAL A 65 -1.82 10.60 3.11
N TYR A 66 -1.75 10.17 1.85
CA TYR A 66 -1.25 11.00 0.76
C TYR A 66 -2.33 11.92 0.17
N GLU A 67 -1.95 13.13 -0.22
CA GLU A 67 -2.72 13.97 -1.10
C GLU A 67 -2.90 13.29 -2.46
N LEU A 68 -4.11 13.35 -3.01
CA LEU A 68 -4.39 12.93 -4.37
C LEU A 68 -4.07 14.08 -5.33
N ASN A 69 -2.94 13.96 -6.02
CA ASN A 69 -2.61 14.85 -7.13
C ASN A 69 -3.59 14.68 -8.27
N TRP A 70 -3.99 15.78 -8.90
CA TRP A 70 -4.77 15.71 -10.13
C TRP A 70 -3.90 15.22 -11.28
N ASP A 71 -4.33 14.16 -11.94
CA ASP A 71 -3.63 13.54 -13.07
C ASP A 71 -4.47 13.68 -14.34
N CYS A 72 -3.97 14.42 -15.31
CA CYS A 72 -4.68 14.70 -16.57
C CYS A 72 -4.83 13.47 -17.46
N GLU A 73 -3.96 12.46 -17.36
CA GLU A 73 -4.07 11.22 -18.14
C GLU A 73 -5.16 10.33 -17.54
N MET A 74 -5.20 10.23 -16.21
CA MET A 74 -6.29 9.55 -15.50
C MET A 74 -7.64 10.25 -15.73
N GLU A 75 -7.65 11.59 -15.78
CA GLU A 75 -8.83 12.36 -16.17
C GLU A 75 -9.29 11.99 -17.58
N ALA A 76 -8.37 11.90 -18.55
CA ALA A 76 -8.71 11.53 -19.92
C ALA A 76 -9.33 10.12 -19.99
N LYS A 77 -8.82 9.16 -19.21
CA LYS A 77 -9.43 7.83 -19.08
C LYS A 77 -10.78 7.85 -18.39
N ALA A 78 -10.93 8.69 -17.37
CA ALA A 78 -12.22 8.88 -16.71
C ALA A 78 -13.25 9.46 -17.69
N GLN A 79 -12.83 10.39 -18.55
CA GLN A 79 -13.66 11.01 -19.59
C GLN A 79 -14.05 10.03 -20.69
N GLU A 80 -13.11 9.21 -21.18
CA GLU A 80 -13.38 8.17 -22.19
C GLU A 80 -14.50 7.23 -21.72
N TRP A 81 -14.45 6.78 -20.46
CA TRP A 81 -15.52 5.98 -19.86
C TRP A 81 -16.80 6.78 -19.67
N ALA A 82 -16.72 8.02 -19.18
CA ALA A 82 -17.91 8.84 -18.95
C ALA A 82 -18.68 9.09 -20.26
N ASP A 83 -17.96 9.37 -21.34
CA ASP A 83 -18.49 9.60 -22.70
C ASP A 83 -19.27 8.41 -23.25
N GLY A 84 -18.84 7.19 -22.93
CA GLY A 84 -19.56 5.96 -23.28
C GLY A 84 -20.86 5.76 -22.51
N CYS A 85 -21.09 6.54 -21.44
CA CYS A 85 -22.21 6.38 -20.50
C CYS A 85 -22.53 4.93 -20.09
N PRO A 86 -21.52 4.12 -19.73
CA PRO A 86 -21.73 2.73 -19.35
C PRO A 86 -22.48 2.62 -18.01
N SER A 87 -22.80 1.39 -17.63
CA SER A 87 -23.40 1.04 -16.35
C SER A 87 -22.54 0.06 -15.53
N SER A 88 -21.31 -0.20 -15.99
CA SER A 88 -20.37 -1.15 -15.38
C SER A 88 -18.97 -0.55 -15.24
N PHE A 89 -18.20 -1.11 -14.31
CA PHE A 89 -16.78 -0.82 -14.15
C PHE A 89 -15.96 -1.14 -15.42
N GLN A 90 -14.83 -0.45 -15.56
CA GLN A 90 -13.81 -0.73 -16.56
C GLN A 90 -12.43 -0.72 -15.87
N THR A 91 -11.61 -1.73 -16.16
CA THR A 91 -10.22 -1.76 -15.71
C THR A 91 -9.35 -1.02 -16.72
N PHE A 92 -8.81 0.14 -16.35
CA PHE A 92 -7.88 0.90 -17.18
C PHE A 92 -6.42 0.51 -16.92
N ASP A 93 -6.13 0.18 -15.67
CA ASP A 93 -4.84 -0.31 -15.18
C ASP A 93 -5.14 -1.30 -14.03
N PRO A 94 -4.36 -2.39 -13.90
CA PRO A 94 -4.50 -3.37 -12.82
C PRO A 94 -4.50 -2.78 -11.40
N THR A 95 -3.84 -1.65 -11.20
CA THR A 95 -3.67 -1.01 -9.89
C THR A 95 -4.66 0.10 -9.62
N TRP A 96 -5.47 0.50 -10.60
CA TRP A 96 -6.35 1.67 -10.46
C TRP A 96 -7.71 1.30 -9.86
N GLY A 97 -8.13 2.06 -8.86
CA GLY A 97 -9.50 2.03 -8.35
C GLY A 97 -10.41 2.89 -9.22
N GLN A 98 -11.72 2.60 -9.22
CA GLN A 98 -12.72 3.38 -9.92
C GLN A 98 -13.93 3.62 -9.02
N ASN A 99 -14.46 4.83 -9.01
CA ASN A 99 -15.79 5.16 -8.51
C ASN A 99 -16.60 5.82 -9.63
N TYR A 100 -17.85 5.42 -9.81
CA TYR A 100 -18.73 6.08 -10.76
C TYR A 100 -20.14 6.28 -10.21
N ALA A 101 -20.84 7.24 -10.80
CA ALA A 101 -22.25 7.53 -10.52
C ALA A 101 -22.96 7.92 -11.81
N THR A 102 -24.24 7.57 -11.92
CA THR A 102 -25.05 7.96 -13.07
C THR A 102 -26.39 8.51 -12.61
N TYR A 103 -26.84 9.60 -13.22
CA TYR A 103 -28.13 10.23 -12.94
C TYR A 103 -28.95 10.31 -14.23
N MET A 104 -30.22 9.91 -14.17
CA MET A 104 -31.14 10.01 -15.30
C MET A 104 -31.82 11.37 -15.33
N GLY A 105 -32.03 11.91 -16.54
CA GLY A 105 -32.72 13.17 -16.77
C GLY A 105 -31.91 14.15 -17.62
N SER A 106 -32.58 15.22 -18.07
CA SER A 106 -31.96 16.33 -18.76
C SER A 106 -31.31 17.27 -17.75
N ILE A 107 -30.01 17.11 -17.52
CA ILE A 107 -29.23 17.89 -16.55
C ILE A 107 -28.51 19.02 -17.28
N ALA A 108 -28.80 20.27 -16.92
CA ALA A 108 -28.17 21.44 -17.52
C ALA A 108 -26.78 21.71 -16.93
N ASP A 109 -26.63 21.58 -15.61
CA ASP A 109 -25.36 21.76 -14.89
C ASP A 109 -24.98 20.45 -14.16
N PRO A 110 -23.92 19.75 -14.61
CA PRO A 110 -23.48 18.50 -13.98
C PRO A 110 -22.73 18.70 -12.66
N LEU A 111 -22.23 19.91 -12.36
CA LEU A 111 -21.31 20.12 -11.24
C LEU A 111 -21.94 19.84 -9.85
N PRO A 112 -23.19 20.26 -9.55
CA PRO A 112 -23.83 19.93 -8.27
C PRO A 112 -24.05 18.42 -8.08
N TYR A 113 -24.36 17.69 -9.16
CA TYR A 113 -24.55 16.24 -9.14
C TYR A 113 -23.23 15.50 -8.95
N ALA A 114 -22.15 15.99 -9.57
CA ALA A 114 -20.80 15.48 -9.34
C ALA A 114 -20.37 15.66 -7.88
N SER A 115 -20.59 16.84 -7.30
CA SER A 115 -20.36 17.09 -5.87
C SER A 115 -21.20 16.16 -4.98
N MET A 116 -22.48 15.99 -5.30
CA MET A 116 -23.37 15.06 -4.59
C MET A 116 -22.88 13.61 -4.66
N ALA A 117 -22.39 13.15 -5.82
CA ALA A 117 -21.84 11.80 -5.96
C ALA A 117 -20.63 11.58 -5.05
N VAL A 118 -19.64 12.47 -5.10
CA VAL A 118 -18.41 12.39 -4.29
C VAL A 118 -18.73 12.42 -2.80
N ASN A 119 -19.60 13.33 -2.37
CA ASN A 119 -20.06 13.41 -0.98
C ASN A 119 -20.80 12.14 -0.56
N GLY A 120 -21.63 11.59 -1.45
CA GLY A 120 -22.34 10.34 -1.24
C GLY A 120 -21.39 9.17 -1.02
N TRP A 121 -20.37 9.04 -1.86
CA TRP A 121 -19.34 7.99 -1.76
C TRP A 121 -18.57 8.06 -0.44
N TRP A 122 -18.16 9.26 0.00
CA TRP A 122 -17.48 9.43 1.29
C TRP A 122 -18.39 9.11 2.47
N SER A 123 -19.68 9.48 2.38
CA SER A 123 -20.65 9.32 3.45
C SER A 123 -21.05 7.86 3.76
N GLU A 124 -20.66 6.90 2.93
CA GLU A 124 -20.91 5.46 3.15
C GLU A 124 -20.51 5.03 4.56
N ILE A 125 -19.40 5.55 5.06
CA ILE A 125 -18.84 5.15 6.36
C ILE A 125 -19.71 5.58 7.55
N ARG A 126 -20.56 6.60 7.37
CA ARG A 126 -21.52 7.05 8.40
C ARG A 126 -22.67 6.06 8.57
N THR A 127 -22.93 5.21 7.58
CA THR A 127 -23.98 4.18 7.63
C THR A 127 -23.41 2.79 7.91
N VAL A 128 -22.32 2.46 7.21
CA VAL A 128 -21.69 1.13 7.29
C VAL A 128 -20.83 1.00 8.54
N GLY A 129 -19.99 2.00 8.79
CA GLY A 129 -19.00 2.02 9.87
C GLY A 129 -17.68 1.35 9.49
N LEU A 130 -16.56 2.03 9.71
CA LEU A 130 -15.23 1.41 9.72
C LEU A 130 -14.98 0.85 11.12
N THR A 131 -15.09 -0.47 11.27
CA THR A 131 -15.06 -1.14 12.59
C THR A 131 -13.84 -2.03 12.80
N ASP A 132 -13.14 -2.37 11.72
CA ASP A 132 -11.91 -3.16 11.80
C ASP A 132 -10.83 -2.41 12.61
N PRO A 133 -10.14 -3.07 13.56
CA PRO A 133 -9.18 -2.42 14.45
C PRO A 133 -7.97 -1.83 13.72
N ASP A 134 -7.67 -2.23 12.49
CA ASP A 134 -6.56 -1.75 11.66
C ASP A 134 -7.03 -0.94 10.45
N ASN A 135 -8.31 -0.58 10.38
CA ASN A 135 -8.93 0.07 9.21
C ASN A 135 -8.84 -0.77 7.92
N LYS A 136 -8.92 -2.10 8.03
CA LYS A 136 -8.96 -3.01 6.87
C LYS A 136 -10.29 -2.90 6.11
N TYR A 137 -10.23 -3.10 4.79
CA TYR A 137 -11.41 -3.22 3.95
C TYR A 137 -12.05 -4.61 4.13
N THR A 138 -13.17 -4.65 4.85
CA THR A 138 -13.88 -5.89 5.22
C THR A 138 -15.34 -5.93 4.76
N ASN A 139 -15.86 -4.84 4.21
CA ASN A 139 -17.26 -4.74 3.80
C ASN A 139 -17.39 -4.12 2.40
N SER A 140 -18.06 -4.82 1.48
CA SER A 140 -18.25 -4.33 0.12
C SER A 140 -19.09 -3.05 0.03
N ALA A 141 -19.92 -2.75 1.03
CA ALA A 141 -20.75 -1.56 1.07
C ALA A 141 -19.97 -0.24 1.25
N MET A 142 -18.69 -0.29 1.65
CA MET A 142 -17.80 0.88 1.76
C MET A 142 -16.80 0.97 0.60
N PHE A 143 -17.05 0.28 -0.52
CA PHE A 143 -16.17 0.23 -1.68
C PHE A 143 -15.74 1.62 -2.17
N ARG A 144 -16.66 2.58 -2.26
CA ARG A 144 -16.36 3.89 -2.85
C ARG A 144 -15.60 4.76 -1.85
N PHE A 145 -16.01 4.72 -0.59
CA PHE A 145 -15.22 5.29 0.52
C PHE A 145 -13.79 4.74 0.49
N ALA A 146 -13.60 3.42 0.37
CA ALA A 146 -12.27 2.81 0.42
C ALA A 146 -11.35 3.30 -0.70
N ASN A 147 -11.86 3.46 -1.94
CA ASN A 147 -11.09 4.07 -3.03
C ASN A 147 -10.67 5.52 -2.71
N MET A 148 -11.58 6.33 -2.16
CA MET A 148 -11.29 7.72 -1.79
C MET A 148 -10.35 7.84 -0.60
N ALA A 149 -10.44 6.91 0.36
CA ALA A 149 -9.74 6.94 1.65
C ALA A 149 -8.39 6.21 1.62
N ASN A 150 -8.07 5.45 0.57
CA ASN A 150 -6.82 4.69 0.48
C ASN A 150 -5.60 5.58 0.77
N GLY A 151 -4.92 5.37 1.90
CA GLY A 151 -3.85 6.24 2.38
C GLY A 151 -2.67 6.32 1.42
N LYS A 152 -2.40 5.24 0.68
CA LYS A 152 -1.27 5.13 -0.27
C LYS A 152 -1.59 5.69 -1.66
N ALA A 153 -2.86 5.90 -1.99
CA ALA A 153 -3.25 6.55 -3.25
C ALA A 153 -2.70 7.98 -3.25
N SER A 154 -2.05 8.37 -4.36
CA SER A 154 -1.33 9.65 -4.48
C SER A 154 -1.70 10.44 -5.74
N ALA A 155 -2.55 9.88 -6.59
CA ALA A 155 -3.01 10.51 -7.81
C ALA A 155 -4.41 10.02 -8.17
N PHE A 156 -5.19 10.90 -8.80
CA PHE A 156 -6.52 10.59 -9.29
C PHE A 156 -6.91 11.52 -10.43
N GLY A 157 -7.92 11.12 -11.19
CA GLY A 157 -8.55 11.97 -12.20
C GLY A 157 -10.05 11.69 -12.26
N CYS A 158 -10.85 12.73 -12.35
CA CYS A 158 -12.30 12.61 -12.46
C CYS A 158 -12.83 13.36 -13.68
N ALA A 159 -13.91 12.85 -14.24
CA ALA A 159 -14.60 13.46 -15.36
C ALA A 159 -16.10 13.22 -15.27
N TYR A 160 -16.85 13.97 -16.07
CA TYR A 160 -18.25 13.67 -16.33
C TYR A 160 -18.60 13.91 -17.78
N ALA A 161 -19.68 13.28 -18.23
CA ALA A 161 -20.27 13.49 -19.55
C ALA A 161 -21.78 13.56 -19.45
N LEU A 162 -22.37 14.48 -20.21
CA LEU A 162 -23.81 14.54 -20.45
C LEU A 162 -24.12 13.75 -21.72
N CYS A 163 -24.72 12.59 -21.56
CA CYS A 163 -25.27 11.78 -22.64
C CYS A 163 -26.77 12.05 -22.81
N ALA A 164 -27.39 11.44 -23.81
CA ALA A 164 -28.81 11.58 -24.08
C ALA A 164 -29.66 11.17 -22.85
N GLY A 165 -30.14 12.16 -22.09
CA GLY A 165 -30.94 11.97 -20.88
C GLY A 165 -30.22 11.31 -19.71
N LYS A 166 -28.88 11.31 -19.69
CA LYS A 166 -28.08 10.67 -18.63
C LYS A 166 -26.81 11.46 -18.36
N LEU A 167 -26.54 11.77 -17.10
CA LEU A 167 -25.23 12.22 -16.62
C LEU A 167 -24.43 11.01 -16.15
N SER A 168 -23.19 10.91 -16.61
CA SER A 168 -22.22 9.90 -16.18
C SER A 168 -21.03 10.59 -15.53
N ILE A 169 -20.69 10.23 -14.29
CA ILE A 169 -19.57 10.76 -13.51
C ILE A 169 -18.63 9.61 -13.17
N ASN A 170 -17.34 9.84 -13.32
CA ASN A 170 -16.31 8.83 -13.08
C ASN A 170 -15.09 9.46 -12.40
N CYS A 171 -14.52 8.73 -11.45
CA CYS A 171 -13.25 9.04 -10.81
C CYS A 171 -12.39 7.79 -10.80
N ILE A 172 -11.13 7.94 -11.19
CA ILE A 172 -10.14 6.89 -11.22
C ILE A 172 -9.03 7.26 -10.24
N TYR A 173 -8.58 6.29 -9.44
CA TYR A 173 -7.56 6.45 -8.38
C TYR A 173 -6.37 5.56 -8.71
N ASN A 174 -5.15 6.03 -8.48
CA ASN A 174 -3.95 5.28 -8.86
C ASN A 174 -3.64 4.06 -7.97
N LYS A 175 -4.51 3.78 -6.99
CA LYS A 175 -4.50 2.59 -6.13
C LYS A 175 -5.93 2.09 -5.90
N ILE A 176 -6.10 0.76 -5.90
CA ILE A 176 -7.35 0.10 -5.51
C ILE A 176 -7.53 0.22 -4.00
N GLY A 177 -8.66 0.78 -3.55
CA GLY A 177 -9.01 0.86 -2.12
C GLY A 177 -9.74 -0.37 -1.56
N TYR A 178 -10.29 -1.22 -2.43
CA TYR A 178 -11.18 -2.34 -2.07
C TYR A 178 -10.52 -3.72 -2.12
N MET A 179 -9.21 -3.79 -1.86
CA MET A 179 -8.56 -5.09 -1.70
C MET A 179 -9.00 -5.72 -0.37
N THR A 180 -9.63 -6.89 -0.43
CA THR A 180 -10.16 -7.60 0.75
C THR A 180 -9.07 -7.76 1.81
N ASN A 181 -9.39 -7.39 3.04
CA ASN A 181 -8.49 -7.40 4.22
C ASN A 181 -7.25 -6.49 4.13
N ALA A 182 -7.06 -5.74 3.05
CA ALA A 182 -6.01 -4.74 2.99
C ALA A 182 -6.37 -3.52 3.84
N ILE A 183 -5.37 -2.92 4.47
CA ILE A 183 -5.51 -1.66 5.22
C ILE A 183 -5.88 -0.55 4.24
N ILE A 184 -7.01 0.12 4.46
CA ILE A 184 -7.43 1.30 3.68
C ILE A 184 -6.46 2.45 3.99
N TYR A 185 -6.24 2.75 5.27
CA TYR A 185 -5.26 3.72 5.72
C TYR A 185 -4.70 3.35 7.10
N GLU A 186 -3.43 3.68 7.34
CA GLU A 186 -2.75 3.32 8.58
C GLU A 186 -3.19 4.23 9.74
N LYS A 187 -3.56 3.63 10.88
CA LYS A 187 -3.82 4.40 12.11
C LYS A 187 -2.57 5.14 12.57
N GLY A 188 -2.78 6.37 13.02
CA GLY A 188 -1.74 7.23 13.56
C GLY A 188 -2.16 8.68 13.47
N ASP A 189 -1.20 9.58 13.65
CA ASP A 189 -1.45 11.00 13.55
C ASP A 189 -1.20 11.51 12.13
N ALA A 190 -1.96 12.54 11.74
CA ALA A 190 -1.69 13.31 10.54
C ALA A 190 -0.25 13.85 10.57
N CYS A 191 0.43 13.90 9.42
CA CYS A 191 1.82 14.31 9.41
C CYS A 191 2.01 15.74 9.96
N THR A 192 3.10 15.98 10.67
CA THR A 192 3.53 17.34 11.05
C THR A 192 4.89 17.73 10.45
N SER A 193 5.61 16.75 9.91
CA SER A 193 6.91 16.92 9.27
C SER A 193 7.11 15.94 8.11
N ASP A 194 8.01 16.27 7.19
CA ASP A 194 8.33 15.42 6.02
C ASP A 194 8.81 14.02 6.42
N ALA A 195 9.51 13.92 7.57
CA ALA A 195 10.04 12.65 8.08
C ALA A 195 8.97 11.63 8.46
N GLU A 196 7.73 12.05 8.69
CA GLU A 196 6.59 11.17 8.98
C GLU A 196 5.96 10.58 7.71
N CYS A 197 6.27 11.14 6.53
CA CYS A 197 5.78 10.69 5.23
C CYS A 197 6.72 9.65 4.61
N THR A 198 6.53 8.41 5.01
CA THR A 198 7.50 7.31 4.82
C THR A 198 7.12 6.30 3.74
N THR A 199 5.92 6.40 3.16
CA THR A 199 5.48 5.44 2.12
C THR A 199 6.27 5.60 0.82
N TYR A 200 6.51 6.84 0.40
CA TYR A 200 7.28 7.16 -0.80
C TYR A 200 8.45 8.06 -0.43
N SER A 201 9.62 7.84 -1.04
CA SER A 201 10.79 8.70 -0.81
C SER A 201 10.49 10.15 -1.24
N ASP A 202 11.21 11.09 -0.62
CA ASP A 202 11.15 12.52 -0.97
C ASP A 202 9.74 13.13 -0.83
N SER A 203 8.90 12.52 0.02
CA SER A 203 7.58 13.02 0.34
C SER A 203 7.65 14.23 1.26
N GLN A 204 6.68 15.12 1.13
CA GLN A 204 6.55 16.32 1.96
C GLN A 204 5.28 16.26 2.80
N CYS A 205 5.29 16.84 3.99
CA CYS A 205 4.07 17.03 4.76
C CYS A 205 3.42 18.39 4.43
N LYS A 206 2.18 18.35 3.94
CA LYS A 206 1.39 19.53 3.58
C LYS A 206 0.06 19.52 4.32
N ASN A 207 -0.02 20.30 5.40
CA ASN A 207 -1.25 20.49 6.19
C ASN A 207 -1.87 19.16 6.68
N GLY A 208 -1.05 18.22 7.14
CA GLY A 208 -1.50 16.93 7.66
C GLY A 208 -1.65 15.82 6.63
N LEU A 209 -1.45 16.09 5.34
CA LEU A 209 -1.35 15.08 4.29
C LEU A 209 0.07 14.98 3.76
N CYS A 210 0.49 13.77 3.40
CA CYS A 210 1.74 13.54 2.70
C CYS A 210 1.59 13.86 1.21
N TYR A 211 2.55 14.54 0.63
CA TYR A 211 2.57 14.91 -0.77
C TYR A 211 3.73 14.19 -1.44
N LYS A 212 3.41 13.42 -2.47
CA LYS A 212 4.38 12.82 -3.38
C LYS A 212 4.35 13.60 -4.68
N ALA A 213 5.49 14.16 -5.09
CA ALA A 213 5.58 14.77 -6.42
C ALA A 213 5.36 13.72 -7.51
N PRO A 214 4.69 14.08 -8.64
CA PRO A 214 4.67 13.21 -9.82
C PRO A 214 6.10 12.81 -10.20
N GLN A 215 6.33 11.51 -10.34
CA GLN A 215 7.61 10.95 -10.75
C GLN A 215 7.43 10.25 -12.08
N ALA A 216 8.46 10.28 -12.91
CA ALA A 216 8.47 9.50 -14.14
C ALA A 216 8.29 8.01 -13.82
N PRO A 217 7.66 7.23 -14.73
CA PRO A 217 7.62 5.78 -14.61
C PRO A 217 9.02 5.20 -14.40
N VAL A 218 9.11 4.18 -13.55
CA VAL A 218 10.37 3.48 -13.30
C VAL A 218 10.82 2.82 -14.60
N VAL A 219 12.03 3.14 -15.05
CA VAL A 219 12.65 2.44 -16.18
C VAL A 219 13.17 1.09 -15.67
N GLU A 220 12.52 0.01 -16.07
CA GLU A 220 12.89 -1.33 -15.65
C GLU A 220 14.17 -1.82 -16.34
N THR A 221 15.03 -2.50 -15.58
CA THR A 221 16.26 -3.14 -16.06
C THR A 221 16.22 -4.64 -15.80
N PHE A 222 17.02 -5.42 -16.54
CA PHE A 222 16.96 -6.89 -16.53
C PHE A 222 18.36 -7.53 -16.53
N THR A 223 19.32 -6.93 -15.81
CA THR A 223 20.74 -7.34 -15.85
C THR A 223 21.18 -8.11 -14.62
N MET A 224 20.42 -8.06 -13.50
CA MET A 224 20.81 -8.67 -12.23
C MET A 224 20.86 -10.21 -12.31
N CYS A 225 19.89 -10.83 -12.97
CA CYS A 225 19.84 -12.28 -13.16
C CYS A 225 19.72 -12.65 -14.64
N PRO A 226 20.85 -12.82 -15.37
CA PRO A 226 20.84 -13.08 -16.81
C PRO A 226 20.08 -14.35 -17.24
N SER A 227 19.90 -15.33 -16.34
CA SER A 227 19.12 -16.54 -16.58
C SER A 227 17.61 -16.35 -16.48
N VAL A 228 17.15 -15.21 -15.94
CA VAL A 228 15.73 -14.88 -15.75
C VAL A 228 15.44 -13.48 -16.26
N THR A 229 14.99 -13.38 -17.51
CA THR A 229 14.81 -12.10 -18.21
C THR A 229 13.38 -11.55 -18.17
N ASP A 230 12.43 -12.29 -17.60
CA ASP A 230 11.02 -11.89 -17.47
C ASP A 230 10.63 -11.42 -16.07
N GLN A 231 11.63 -11.04 -15.27
CA GLN A 231 11.46 -10.25 -14.06
C GLN A 231 12.54 -9.17 -14.03
N SER A 232 12.18 -7.97 -13.62
CA SER A 232 13.09 -6.84 -13.58
C SER A 232 13.92 -6.80 -12.29
N ASP A 233 15.05 -6.12 -12.37
CA ASP A 233 15.94 -5.88 -11.25
C ASP A 233 15.24 -5.10 -10.14
N GLN A 234 14.32 -4.20 -10.51
CA GLN A 234 13.54 -3.42 -9.54
C GLN A 234 12.58 -4.32 -8.75
N ALA A 235 11.96 -5.33 -9.37
CA ALA A 235 11.13 -6.28 -8.63
C ALA A 235 11.97 -7.13 -7.66
N ARG A 236 13.14 -7.60 -8.10
CA ARG A 236 14.11 -8.34 -7.25
C ARG A 236 14.57 -7.51 -6.06
N GLN A 237 14.97 -6.27 -6.34
CA GLN A 237 15.43 -5.34 -5.32
C GLN A 237 14.30 -5.02 -4.33
N ASN A 238 13.07 -4.87 -4.81
CA ASN A 238 11.94 -4.59 -3.93
C ASN A 238 11.63 -5.77 -2.98
N PHE A 239 11.73 -7.03 -3.46
CA PHE A 239 11.70 -8.19 -2.57
C PHE A 239 12.81 -8.13 -1.51
N LEU A 240 14.06 -7.96 -1.95
CA LEU A 240 15.23 -7.97 -1.07
C LEU A 240 15.16 -6.87 0.00
N ASP A 241 14.89 -5.64 -0.44
CA ASP A 241 14.83 -4.47 0.43
C ASP A 241 13.67 -4.57 1.40
N THR A 242 12.50 -5.02 0.95
CA THR A 242 11.34 -5.17 1.83
C THR A 242 11.64 -6.22 2.91
N HIS A 243 12.18 -7.39 2.55
CA HIS A 243 12.56 -8.40 3.54
C HIS A 243 13.62 -7.90 4.52
N ASN A 244 14.68 -7.23 4.05
CA ASN A 244 15.74 -6.72 4.92
C ASN A 244 15.27 -5.55 5.80
N LYS A 245 14.38 -4.68 5.33
CA LYS A 245 13.77 -3.61 6.14
C LYS A 245 12.89 -4.19 7.26
N LEU A 246 12.12 -5.22 6.96
CA LEU A 246 11.29 -5.92 7.95
C LEU A 246 12.15 -6.65 8.98
N ARG A 247 13.21 -7.37 8.54
CA ARG A 247 14.21 -7.99 9.44
C ARG A 247 14.94 -6.96 10.29
N THR A 248 15.28 -5.79 9.74
CA THR A 248 15.87 -4.65 10.48
C THR A 248 14.94 -4.20 11.61
N SER A 249 13.66 -4.00 11.29
CA SER A 249 12.66 -3.56 12.26
C SER A 249 12.44 -4.60 13.36
N LEU A 250 12.39 -5.89 13.01
CA LEU A 250 12.34 -7.01 13.96
C LEU A 250 13.57 -7.06 14.86
N ALA A 251 14.77 -6.95 14.28
CA ALA A 251 16.02 -7.02 15.03
C ALA A 251 16.09 -5.92 16.10
N LYS A 252 15.50 -4.76 15.81
CA LYS A 252 15.36 -3.62 16.73
C LYS A 252 14.20 -3.74 17.73
N GLY A 253 13.39 -4.81 17.66
CA GLY A 253 12.26 -5.03 18.56
C GLY A 253 11.07 -4.10 18.31
N LEU A 254 10.91 -3.62 17.07
CA LEU A 254 9.87 -2.64 16.70
C LEU A 254 8.61 -3.29 16.11
N GLU A 255 8.61 -4.61 15.94
CA GLU A 255 7.52 -5.35 15.32
C GLU A 255 6.51 -5.82 16.37
N ALA A 256 5.26 -5.39 16.23
CA ALA A 256 4.17 -5.81 17.10
C ALA A 256 3.85 -7.30 16.92
N ASP A 257 3.63 -8.00 18.02
CA ASP A 257 3.25 -9.41 18.06
C ASP A 257 1.79 -9.54 18.49
N GLY A 258 0.98 -10.17 17.65
CA GLY A 258 -0.46 -10.34 17.86
C GLY A 258 -0.86 -11.24 19.02
N ILE A 259 0.10 -11.83 19.75
CA ILE A 259 -0.17 -12.76 20.86
C ILE A 259 -0.91 -12.12 22.03
N ALA A 260 -0.67 -10.84 22.27
CA ALA A 260 -1.33 -10.05 23.29
C ALA A 260 -1.29 -8.56 22.93
N ALA A 261 -2.30 -7.80 23.34
CA ALA A 261 -2.35 -6.37 23.06
C ALA A 261 -1.10 -5.66 23.61
N GLY A 262 -0.39 -4.94 22.72
CA GLY A 262 0.83 -4.22 23.05
C GLY A 262 2.09 -5.09 23.18
N ALA A 263 2.02 -6.38 22.83
CA ALA A 263 3.21 -7.22 22.76
C ALA A 263 4.05 -6.89 21.51
N PHE A 264 5.36 -7.09 21.64
CA PHE A 264 6.34 -6.93 20.57
C PHE A 264 7.18 -8.20 20.46
N ALA A 265 7.60 -8.54 19.25
CA ALA A 265 8.55 -9.60 19.03
C ALA A 265 9.90 -9.25 19.69
N PRO A 266 10.62 -10.24 20.27
CA PRO A 266 11.89 -9.98 20.92
C PRO A 266 12.94 -9.49 19.91
N MET A 267 13.87 -8.63 20.35
CA MET A 267 15.03 -8.23 19.53
C MET A 267 15.83 -9.45 19.05
N ALA A 268 16.40 -9.35 17.86
CA ALA A 268 17.24 -10.38 17.27
C ALA A 268 18.72 -10.03 17.45
N LYS A 269 19.49 -10.95 18.03
CA LYS A 269 20.90 -10.72 18.37
C LYS A 269 21.79 -10.57 17.14
N GLN A 270 21.59 -11.43 16.15
CA GLN A 270 22.56 -11.67 15.08
C GLN A 270 21.88 -11.99 13.74
N MET A 271 20.74 -11.31 13.47
CA MET A 271 19.92 -11.56 12.29
C MET A 271 20.71 -11.32 11.00
N PRO A 272 20.85 -12.33 10.11
CA PRO A 272 21.57 -12.11 8.85
C PRO A 272 20.83 -11.17 7.90
N LYS A 273 21.59 -10.33 7.20
CA LYS A 273 21.12 -9.60 6.03
C LYS A 273 21.01 -10.58 4.86
N LEU A 274 19.81 -10.67 4.28
CA LEU A 274 19.58 -11.56 3.14
C LEU A 274 20.32 -11.06 1.90
N LYS A 275 20.86 -11.99 1.13
CA LYS A 275 21.35 -11.78 -0.24
C LYS A 275 20.32 -12.29 -1.24
N TYR A 276 20.27 -11.66 -2.41
CA TYR A 276 19.41 -12.13 -3.48
C TYR A 276 20.13 -13.18 -4.33
N SER A 277 19.48 -14.32 -4.59
CA SER A 277 20.06 -15.47 -5.27
C SER A 277 19.31 -15.77 -6.57
N CYS A 278 19.95 -15.52 -7.71
CA CYS A 278 19.39 -15.79 -9.03
C CYS A 278 19.09 -17.28 -9.26
N THR A 279 19.84 -18.17 -8.61
CA THR A 279 19.60 -19.62 -8.69
C THR A 279 18.32 -20.00 -7.95
N VAL A 280 18.10 -19.43 -6.75
CA VAL A 280 16.85 -19.62 -6.00
C VAL A 280 15.67 -19.01 -6.75
N GLU A 281 15.84 -17.83 -7.37
CA GLU A 281 14.82 -17.23 -8.24
C GLU A 281 14.46 -18.13 -9.42
N ALA A 282 15.44 -18.71 -10.11
CA ALA A 282 15.18 -19.58 -11.26
C ALA A 282 14.30 -20.79 -10.88
N ASN A 283 14.47 -21.31 -9.66
CA ASN A 283 13.61 -22.37 -9.13
C ASN A 283 12.21 -21.87 -8.78
N ALA A 284 12.10 -20.74 -8.06
CA ALA A 284 10.83 -20.10 -7.75
C ALA A 284 10.03 -19.75 -9.02
N ARG A 285 10.71 -19.25 -10.05
CA ARG A 285 10.14 -18.99 -11.39
C ARG A 285 9.57 -20.24 -12.02
N THR A 286 10.33 -21.34 -12.01
CA THR A 286 9.88 -22.62 -12.58
C THR A 286 8.57 -23.06 -11.96
N TRP A 287 8.41 -22.89 -10.65
CA TRP A 287 7.17 -23.20 -9.95
C TRP A 287 6.04 -22.20 -10.25
N ALA A 288 6.33 -20.90 -10.16
CA ALA A 288 5.34 -19.84 -10.39
C ALA A 288 4.71 -19.91 -11.79
N LYS A 289 5.50 -20.27 -12.82
CA LYS A 289 5.03 -20.48 -14.20
C LYS A 289 4.02 -21.61 -14.36
N GLY A 290 3.95 -22.53 -13.39
CA GLY A 290 2.93 -23.57 -13.36
C GLY A 290 1.52 -23.04 -13.05
N CYS A 291 1.40 -21.82 -12.51
CA CYS A 291 0.12 -21.17 -12.19
C CYS A 291 -0.82 -22.04 -11.33
N LEU A 292 -0.22 -22.76 -10.38
CA LEU A 292 -0.93 -23.58 -9.41
C LEU A 292 -0.65 -23.04 -8.01
N TYR A 293 -1.68 -22.53 -7.34
CA TYR A 293 -1.57 -21.95 -6.01
C TYR A 293 -1.48 -23.05 -4.93
N GLN A 294 -0.32 -23.68 -4.87
CA GLN A 294 0.04 -24.66 -3.86
C GLN A 294 1.58 -24.71 -3.71
N HIS A 295 2.06 -25.24 -2.59
CA HIS A 295 3.49 -25.40 -2.37
C HIS A 295 4.12 -26.40 -3.33
N SER A 296 5.34 -26.09 -3.78
CA SER A 296 6.20 -27.07 -4.45
C SER A 296 6.65 -28.13 -3.44
N THR A 297 6.88 -29.35 -3.93
CA THR A 297 7.39 -30.45 -3.11
C THR A 297 8.85 -30.21 -2.72
N SER A 298 9.32 -30.79 -1.62
CA SER A 298 10.72 -30.66 -1.20
C SER A 298 11.73 -31.12 -2.26
N ALA A 299 11.36 -32.09 -3.12
CA ALA A 299 12.19 -32.52 -4.24
C ALA A 299 12.31 -31.46 -5.35
N GLN A 300 11.27 -30.62 -5.53
CA GLN A 300 11.25 -29.52 -6.49
C GLN A 300 11.90 -28.24 -5.97
N ARG A 301 12.20 -28.17 -4.66
CA ARG A 301 12.89 -27.04 -4.03
C ARG A 301 13.90 -27.53 -2.97
N PRO A 302 14.91 -28.32 -3.38
CA PRO A 302 15.79 -29.03 -2.45
C PRO A 302 16.51 -28.07 -1.50
N GLY A 303 16.26 -28.22 -0.20
CA GLY A 303 16.86 -27.39 0.86
C GLY A 303 16.30 -25.98 0.98
N LEU A 304 15.25 -25.63 0.23
CA LEU A 304 14.67 -24.29 0.20
C LEU A 304 13.30 -24.24 0.91
N GLY A 305 13.08 -23.17 1.66
CA GLY A 305 11.78 -22.75 2.16
C GLY A 305 10.96 -22.10 1.05
N GLU A 306 9.66 -21.88 1.27
CA GLU A 306 8.79 -21.27 0.26
C GLU A 306 7.63 -20.50 0.88
N ASN A 307 7.38 -19.28 0.37
CA ASN A 307 6.19 -18.49 0.64
C ASN A 307 5.42 -18.22 -0.66
N LEU A 308 4.09 -18.22 -0.58
CA LEU A 308 3.19 -18.07 -1.71
C LEU A 308 2.18 -16.95 -1.48
N TYR A 309 1.93 -16.13 -2.50
CA TYR A 309 0.94 -15.06 -2.45
C TYR A 309 0.18 -14.98 -3.76
N MET A 310 -1.14 -14.78 -3.68
CA MET A 310 -2.00 -14.68 -4.86
C MET A 310 -2.99 -13.54 -4.70
N ILE A 311 -3.22 -12.82 -5.80
CA ILE A 311 -4.30 -11.86 -5.94
C ILE A 311 -5.07 -12.13 -7.24
N SER A 312 -6.39 -12.03 -7.21
CA SER A 312 -7.28 -12.33 -8.34
C SER A 312 -7.16 -11.38 -9.53
N ILE A 313 -6.31 -10.35 -9.44
CA ILE A 313 -5.98 -9.45 -10.55
C ILE A 313 -4.84 -10.11 -11.32
N ASN A 314 -5.08 -10.45 -12.59
CA ASN A 314 -4.20 -11.30 -13.39
C ASN A 314 -3.02 -10.58 -14.06
N ASN A 315 -2.95 -9.26 -13.91
CA ASN A 315 -1.98 -8.41 -14.57
C ASN A 315 -1.32 -7.40 -13.62
N MET A 316 -1.25 -7.69 -12.31
CA MET A 316 -0.63 -6.78 -11.35
C MET A 316 0.85 -6.49 -11.70
N PRO A 317 1.33 -5.24 -11.51
CA PRO A 317 2.73 -4.92 -11.69
C PRO A 317 3.62 -5.73 -10.75
N LYS A 318 4.67 -6.35 -11.30
CA LYS A 318 5.55 -7.25 -10.55
C LYS A 318 6.29 -6.54 -9.41
N ILE A 319 6.73 -5.30 -9.65
CA ILE A 319 7.40 -4.47 -8.63
C ILE A 319 6.49 -4.25 -7.42
N GLN A 320 5.23 -3.84 -7.65
CA GLN A 320 4.28 -3.65 -6.55
C GLN A 320 3.94 -4.97 -5.85
N THR A 321 3.70 -6.03 -6.63
CA THR A 321 3.39 -7.35 -6.08
C THR A 321 4.49 -7.86 -5.15
N ALA A 322 5.76 -7.55 -5.45
CA ALA A 322 6.89 -7.94 -4.63
C ALA A 322 6.84 -7.35 -3.20
N GLU A 323 6.45 -6.08 -3.08
CA GLU A 323 6.28 -5.43 -1.79
C GLU A 323 5.00 -5.89 -1.09
N ASP A 324 3.88 -5.95 -1.83
CA ASP A 324 2.58 -6.32 -1.28
C ASP A 324 2.59 -7.75 -0.71
N SER A 325 3.19 -8.72 -1.42
CA SER A 325 3.31 -10.11 -0.92
C SER A 325 4.20 -10.20 0.31
N SER A 326 5.37 -9.55 0.28
CA SER A 326 6.30 -9.52 1.41
C SER A 326 5.65 -8.93 2.66
N LYS A 327 4.91 -7.83 2.53
CA LYS A 327 4.21 -7.20 3.66
C LYS A 327 3.03 -8.05 4.16
N ALA A 328 2.31 -8.71 3.27
CA ALA A 328 1.21 -9.59 3.65
C ALA A 328 1.71 -10.80 4.46
N TRP A 329 2.76 -11.48 3.99
CA TRP A 329 3.39 -12.58 4.74
C TRP A 329 3.92 -12.14 6.10
N TRP A 330 4.55 -10.97 6.15
CA TRP A 330 5.08 -10.45 7.41
C TRP A 330 4.00 -10.05 8.41
N SER A 331 2.85 -9.57 7.93
CA SER A 331 1.74 -9.16 8.79
C SER A 331 1.15 -10.28 9.63
N GLU A 332 1.44 -11.55 9.32
CA GLU A 332 1.05 -12.70 10.15
C GLU A 332 1.53 -12.56 11.61
N LEU A 333 2.70 -11.96 11.85
CA LEU A 333 3.19 -11.74 13.21
C LEU A 333 2.21 -10.88 14.02
N LYS A 334 1.79 -9.74 13.47
CA LYS A 334 0.88 -8.84 14.18
C LYS A 334 -0.56 -9.36 14.19
N ASP A 335 -0.96 -10.13 13.18
CA ASP A 335 -2.34 -10.61 13.03
C ASP A 335 -2.60 -11.88 13.88
N PHE A 336 -1.60 -12.77 14.03
CA PHE A 336 -1.76 -14.08 14.68
C PHE A 336 -0.84 -14.33 15.88
N GLY A 337 0.35 -13.74 15.87
CA GLY A 337 1.28 -13.75 16.99
C GLY A 337 2.09 -15.04 17.19
N VAL A 338 3.35 -14.86 17.60
CA VAL A 338 4.30 -15.96 17.86
C VAL A 338 4.47 -16.17 19.36
N GLY A 339 4.73 -15.09 20.11
CA GLY A 339 5.01 -15.12 21.54
C GLY A 339 6.49 -14.95 21.88
N SER A 340 6.75 -14.49 23.11
CA SER A 340 8.09 -14.11 23.60
C SER A 340 9.11 -15.24 23.66
N ASP A 341 8.65 -16.50 23.65
CA ASP A 341 9.55 -17.65 23.61
C ASP A 341 10.30 -17.71 22.27
N ASN A 342 9.69 -17.20 21.18
CA ASN A 342 10.24 -17.17 19.82
C ASN A 342 10.59 -18.57 19.26
N ILE A 343 9.87 -19.60 19.71
CA ILE A 343 10.04 -20.99 19.28
C ILE A 343 8.87 -21.38 18.38
N LEU A 344 9.17 -21.90 17.20
CA LEU A 344 8.14 -22.39 16.29
C LEU A 344 7.68 -23.79 16.69
N THR A 345 6.70 -23.86 17.60
CA THR A 345 6.00 -25.11 17.93
C THR A 345 4.84 -25.34 16.96
N GLN A 346 4.28 -26.55 16.93
CA GLN A 346 3.09 -26.84 16.13
C GLN A 346 1.92 -25.90 16.49
N ALA A 347 1.69 -25.66 17.78
CA ALA A 347 0.63 -24.77 18.24
C ALA A 347 0.83 -23.31 17.84
N VAL A 348 2.08 -22.87 17.62
CA VAL A 348 2.39 -21.56 17.06
C VAL A 348 2.18 -21.57 15.55
N PHE A 349 2.68 -22.59 14.85
CA PHE A 349 2.54 -22.73 13.40
C PHE A 349 1.07 -22.77 12.95
N ASP A 350 0.22 -23.50 13.68
CA ASP A 350 -1.22 -23.65 13.42
C ASP A 350 -2.00 -22.32 13.54
N ARG A 351 -1.40 -21.26 14.10
CA ARG A 351 -1.99 -19.91 14.10
C ARG A 351 -1.93 -19.22 12.73
N GLY A 352 -1.13 -19.75 11.80
CA GLY A 352 -0.96 -19.17 10.47
C GLY A 352 0.22 -18.19 10.36
N VAL A 353 1.30 -18.41 11.11
CA VAL A 353 2.53 -17.57 11.07
C VAL A 353 3.62 -18.12 10.16
N GLY A 354 3.30 -19.12 9.32
CA GLY A 354 4.27 -19.87 8.54
C GLY A 354 5.05 -19.03 7.53
N HIS A 355 4.44 -18.01 6.93
CA HIS A 355 5.15 -17.14 6.00
C HIS A 355 6.05 -16.14 6.75
N TYR A 356 5.55 -15.50 7.81
CA TYR A 356 6.35 -14.61 8.67
C TYR A 356 7.58 -15.35 9.21
N THR A 357 7.39 -16.53 9.79
CA THR A 357 8.48 -17.29 10.41
C THR A 357 9.55 -17.71 9.40
N GLN A 358 9.18 -17.99 8.16
CA GLN A 358 10.16 -18.22 7.09
C GLN A 358 10.95 -16.95 6.75
N MET A 359 10.30 -15.79 6.69
CA MET A 359 10.98 -14.50 6.43
C MET A 359 11.90 -14.10 7.58
N ALA A 360 11.50 -14.37 8.82
CA ALA A 360 12.23 -14.02 10.05
C ALA A 360 13.27 -15.08 10.46
N TRP A 361 13.38 -16.19 9.73
CA TRP A 361 14.27 -17.30 10.11
C TRP A 361 15.73 -16.86 10.11
N GLU A 362 16.43 -17.02 11.24
CA GLU A 362 17.84 -16.62 11.38
C GLU A 362 18.75 -17.43 10.47
N GLY A 363 18.47 -18.72 10.31
CA GLY A 363 19.28 -19.59 9.46
C GLY A 363 19.16 -19.33 7.96
N THR A 364 18.17 -18.55 7.51
CA THR A 364 17.99 -18.21 6.09
C THR A 364 18.87 -17.00 5.74
N THR A 365 19.66 -17.15 4.69
CA THR A 365 20.67 -16.16 4.26
C THR A 365 20.46 -15.66 2.83
N GLU A 366 19.71 -16.41 2.03
CA GLU A 366 19.44 -16.10 0.63
C GLU A 366 17.94 -16.15 0.32
N ILE A 367 17.51 -15.28 -0.58
CA ILE A 367 16.14 -15.25 -1.11
C ILE A 367 16.18 -15.16 -2.64
N GLY A 368 15.24 -15.84 -3.29
CA GLY A 368 14.97 -15.66 -4.70
C GLY A 368 13.48 -15.78 -4.95
N CYS A 369 12.91 -14.81 -5.66
CA CYS A 369 11.48 -14.69 -5.82
C CYS A 369 11.10 -14.53 -7.29
N PHE A 370 9.87 -14.88 -7.64
CA PHE A 370 9.33 -14.61 -8.96
C PHE A 370 7.84 -14.25 -8.88
N VAL A 371 7.43 -13.25 -9.66
CA VAL A 371 6.03 -12.90 -9.87
C VAL A 371 5.61 -13.34 -11.26
N GLU A 372 4.54 -14.13 -11.35
CA GLU A 372 3.91 -14.51 -12.61
C GLU A 372 2.49 -13.94 -12.71
N ASN A 373 2.19 -13.37 -13.87
CA ASN A 373 0.85 -12.91 -14.23
C ASN A 373 0.15 -14.07 -14.94
N CYS A 374 -0.47 -14.95 -14.14
CA CYS A 374 -1.21 -16.13 -14.62
C CYS A 374 -2.52 -15.71 -15.31
N PRO A 375 -3.23 -16.60 -16.02
CA PRO A 375 -4.42 -16.21 -16.78
C PRO A 375 -5.54 -15.56 -15.97
N THR A 376 -5.70 -15.91 -14.68
CA THR A 376 -6.81 -15.43 -13.84
C THR A 376 -6.36 -14.80 -12.51
N PHE A 377 -5.06 -14.73 -12.24
CA PHE A 377 -4.51 -14.16 -10.99
C PHE A 377 -3.03 -13.80 -11.16
N THR A 378 -2.52 -12.89 -10.35
CA THR A 378 -1.07 -12.67 -10.21
C THR A 378 -0.57 -13.49 -9.03
N TYR A 379 0.55 -14.17 -9.23
CA TYR A 379 1.13 -15.15 -8.32
C TYR A 379 2.57 -14.77 -7.97
N SER A 380 2.87 -14.65 -6.68
CA SER A 380 4.24 -14.45 -6.18
C SER A 380 4.70 -15.69 -5.43
N VAL A 381 5.87 -16.18 -5.80
CA VAL A 381 6.57 -17.28 -5.14
C VAL A 381 7.92 -16.75 -4.69
N CYS A 382 8.22 -16.85 -3.40
CA CYS A 382 9.55 -16.62 -2.86
C CYS A 382 10.09 -17.93 -2.28
N GLN A 383 11.34 -18.23 -2.57
CA GLN A 383 12.05 -19.36 -1.97
C GLN A 383 13.26 -18.86 -1.18
N TYR A 384 13.60 -19.61 -0.13
CA TYR A 384 14.48 -19.17 0.94
C TYR A 384 15.56 -20.22 1.19
N GLY A 385 16.82 -19.82 1.13
CA GLY A 385 17.97 -20.71 1.29
C GLY A 385 18.86 -20.32 2.48
N PRO A 386 19.22 -21.27 3.37
CA PRO A 386 18.53 -22.53 3.65
C PRO A 386 17.05 -22.34 4.07
N ALA A 387 16.27 -23.42 3.97
CA ALA A 387 14.89 -23.46 4.46
C ALA A 387 14.80 -23.12 5.95
N GLY A 388 13.72 -22.43 6.32
CA GLY A 388 13.37 -22.18 7.71
C GLY A 388 12.26 -23.10 8.19
N ASN A 389 11.54 -22.66 9.23
CA ASN A 389 10.38 -23.32 9.80
C ASN A 389 10.62 -24.73 10.35
N TYR A 390 11.80 -24.99 10.94
CA TYR A 390 12.05 -26.23 11.67
C TYR A 390 11.30 -26.24 13.00
N MET A 391 10.45 -27.24 13.20
CA MET A 391 9.64 -27.36 14.42
C MET A 391 10.51 -27.47 15.68
N ASN A 392 10.03 -26.81 16.75
CA ASN A 392 10.65 -26.72 18.07
C ASN A 392 12.03 -26.04 18.09
N GLN A 393 12.38 -25.28 17.05
CA GLN A 393 13.57 -24.43 17.04
C GLN A 393 13.21 -22.97 17.26
N LEU A 394 14.20 -22.20 17.70
CA LEU A 394 14.10 -20.73 17.70
C LEU A 394 13.97 -20.25 16.27
N ILE A 395 13.04 -19.31 16.04
CA ILE A 395 12.93 -18.63 14.75
C ILE A 395 14.20 -17.79 14.52
N TYR A 396 14.65 -17.10 15.58
CA TYR A 396 15.94 -16.41 15.64
C TYR A 396 16.46 -16.33 17.08
N THR A 397 17.76 -16.10 17.22
CA THR A 397 18.44 -15.94 18.50
C THR A 397 18.05 -14.59 19.11
N LYS A 398 17.40 -14.62 20.27
CA LYS A 398 16.98 -13.43 21.00
C LYS A 398 18.18 -12.71 21.63
N GLY A 399 18.19 -11.39 21.61
CA GLY A 399 19.20 -10.58 22.30
C GLY A 399 19.34 -9.19 21.69
N SER A 400 20.20 -8.36 22.28
CA SER A 400 20.52 -7.05 21.73
C SER A 400 21.10 -7.18 20.31
N PRO A 401 20.64 -6.38 19.35
CA PRO A 401 21.16 -6.42 17.98
C PRO A 401 22.64 -6.05 17.92
N CYS A 402 23.30 -6.44 16.83
CA CYS A 402 24.71 -6.10 16.62
C CYS A 402 24.94 -4.58 16.61
N THR A 403 26.04 -4.16 17.23
CA THR A 403 26.52 -2.77 17.24
C THR A 403 27.98 -2.66 16.79
N ALA A 404 28.69 -3.79 16.69
CA ALA A 404 30.00 -3.93 16.09
C ALA A 404 30.16 -5.32 15.44
N ASP A 405 31.17 -5.49 14.60
CA ASP A 405 31.43 -6.77 13.90
C ASP A 405 31.59 -7.96 14.85
N ALA A 406 32.13 -7.72 16.06
CA ALA A 406 32.31 -8.76 17.08
C ALA A 406 31.00 -9.36 17.63
N ASP A 407 29.86 -8.67 17.42
CA ASP A 407 28.54 -9.18 17.82
C ASP A 407 27.98 -10.19 16.80
N CYS A 408 28.55 -10.25 15.60
CA CYS A 408 28.12 -11.11 14.51
C CYS A 408 28.93 -12.43 14.45
N PRO A 409 28.34 -13.53 13.96
CA PRO A 409 29.03 -14.83 13.92
C PRO A 409 30.17 -14.87 12.89
N GLY A 410 31.32 -15.38 13.31
CA GLY A 410 32.43 -15.70 12.41
C GLY A 410 33.05 -14.44 11.78
N THR A 411 33.09 -14.38 10.45
CA THR A 411 33.66 -13.27 9.67
C THR A 411 32.62 -12.29 9.16
N GLN A 412 31.39 -12.35 9.69
CA GLN A 412 30.33 -11.42 9.33
C GLN A 412 30.61 -10.03 9.91
N THR A 413 30.14 -8.99 9.24
CA THR A 413 30.24 -7.60 9.72
C THR A 413 28.87 -7.07 10.11
N CYS A 414 28.82 -6.10 11.02
CA CYS A 414 27.55 -5.52 11.46
C CYS A 414 27.18 -4.30 10.61
N SER A 415 26.03 -4.36 9.95
CA SER A 415 25.36 -3.16 9.44
C SER A 415 24.64 -2.48 10.60
N VAL A 416 25.35 -1.64 11.37
CA VAL A 416 24.84 -1.01 12.60
C VAL A 416 23.52 -0.27 12.36
N ALA A 417 23.38 0.42 11.23
CA ALA A 417 22.15 1.14 10.88
C ALA A 417 20.95 0.20 10.67
N GLU A 418 21.18 -1.00 10.14
CA GLU A 418 20.16 -2.00 9.88
C GLU A 418 20.00 -3.01 11.03
N ALA A 419 20.93 -3.05 12.00
CA ALA A 419 20.97 -4.09 13.03
C ALA A 419 21.04 -5.52 12.46
N LEU A 420 21.66 -5.68 11.28
CA LEU A 420 21.79 -6.96 10.57
C LEU A 420 23.25 -7.35 10.37
N CYS A 421 23.55 -8.64 10.47
CA CYS A 421 24.87 -9.20 10.18
C CYS A 421 25.02 -9.48 8.68
N VAL A 422 26.02 -8.86 8.05
CA VAL A 422 26.33 -8.99 6.63
C VAL A 422 27.29 -10.15 6.44
N ILE A 423 26.85 -11.16 5.69
CA ILE A 423 27.68 -12.28 5.30
C ILE A 423 28.61 -11.80 4.17
N PRO A 424 29.94 -12.02 4.25
CA PRO A 424 30.89 -11.60 3.23
C PRO A 424 30.55 -12.17 1.84
#